data_AF-A0A0B2UYH8-F1
#
_entry.id   AF-A0A0B2UYH8-F1
#
_cell.length_a   1.000
_cell.length_b   1.000
_cell.length_c   1.000
_cell.angle_alpha   90.00
_cell.angle_beta   90.00
_cell.angle_gamma   90.00
#
_symmetry.space_group_name_H-M   'P 1'
#
loop_
_entity.id
_entity.type
_entity.pdbx_description
1 polymer ?
#
loop_
_entity_poly.entity_id
_entity_poly.type
_entity_poly.pdbx_seq_one_letter_code
_entity_poly.pdbx_strand_id
1 'polypeptide(L)'
;MFEAKLGNAALLKKIIEAIKDLVTDAPFDCSENAMCLQAMDSSHVALVSMKLEVGLFETYRCDRTINLGMSLANMAKALKCANNDDTCLIRYEENDADSITFAFEDTKRGKMQEVTVKMMDIDNEHLGIPDQDYAAVVTMPSGEFQAMDSSHVALVSMKLEVGLFETYRCDRTINLGMSLANMAKALKCANNDDTCLIRYEENDADSITFAFEDTKRGKMQEVTVKMMDIDNEHLGIPDQDYAAVVTMPSGEFQKTCRDLAMFSDSLTITVTKAGIVFTGKGDTGSSVVNYAPTKNADNDDDDAVLIVVKEPVNVSFSIKYMNHFTKATGLSQKVKISLCNNIPVVIEYGIEENGYLRFYLAPKIDEDENPMDD
;
A
#
# COMPACT_ATOMS: atom_id res chain seq x y z
N MET A 1 -0.96 -38.42 -2.90
CA MET A 1 0.07 -37.71 -2.11
C MET A 1 0.43 -36.38 -2.79
N PHE A 2 0.75 -35.35 -2.01
CA PHE A 2 1.25 -34.08 -2.54
C PHE A 2 2.50 -33.62 -1.80
N GLU A 3 3.54 -33.25 -2.55
CA GLU A 3 4.79 -32.72 -2.03
C GLU A 3 5.30 -31.60 -2.93
N ALA A 4 5.64 -30.45 -2.34
CA ALA A 4 6.21 -29.31 -3.05
C ALA A 4 7.32 -28.65 -2.23
N LYS A 5 8.54 -28.65 -2.76
CA LYS A 5 9.73 -28.06 -2.12
C LYS A 5 10.13 -26.77 -2.81
N LEU A 6 10.19 -25.69 -2.06
CA LEU A 6 10.74 -24.40 -2.46
C LEU A 6 12.18 -24.29 -1.95
N GLY A 7 13.08 -23.79 -2.79
CA GLY A 7 14.47 -23.53 -2.40
C GLY A 7 14.63 -22.40 -1.37
N ASN A 8 13.61 -21.56 -1.20
CA ASN A 8 13.63 -20.46 -0.25
C ASN A 8 12.20 -20.15 0.28
N ALA A 9 12.02 -20.24 1.60
CA ALA A 9 10.75 -20.01 2.28
C ALA A 9 10.25 -18.55 2.19
N ALA A 10 11.14 -17.59 1.90
CA ALA A 10 10.78 -16.17 1.78
C ALA A 10 9.80 -15.90 0.63
N LEU A 11 9.84 -16.69 -0.46
CA LEU A 11 8.89 -16.53 -1.56
C LEU A 11 7.46 -16.72 -1.07
N LEU A 12 7.19 -17.88 -0.47
CA LEU A 12 5.87 -18.21 0.04
C LEU A 12 5.45 -17.27 1.18
N LYS A 13 6.38 -16.91 2.09
CA LYS A 13 6.12 -15.88 3.12
C LYS A 13 5.64 -14.56 2.54
N LYS A 14 6.36 -14.03 1.55
CA LYS A 14 6.02 -12.74 0.93
C LYS A 14 4.66 -12.79 0.24
N ILE A 15 4.35 -13.92 -0.40
CA ILE A 15 3.05 -14.15 -1.05
C ILE A 15 1.94 -14.14 0.00
N ILE A 16 2.03 -15.01 1.01
CA ILE A 16 0.99 -15.13 2.05
C ILE A 16 0.82 -13.84 2.84
N GLU A 17 1.91 -13.16 3.21
CA GLU A 17 1.85 -11.86 3.89
C GLU A 17 1.18 -10.77 3.04
N ALA A 18 1.25 -10.86 1.70
CA ALA A 18 0.61 -9.89 0.82
C ALA A 18 -0.90 -10.11 0.65
N ILE A 19 -1.39 -11.34 0.84
CA ILE A 19 -2.81 -11.69 0.59
C ILE A 19 -3.62 -11.96 1.85
N LYS A 20 -2.99 -12.28 3.00
CA LYS A 20 -3.68 -12.67 4.25
C LYS A 20 -4.60 -11.59 4.85
N ASP A 21 -4.40 -10.33 4.48
CA ASP A 21 -5.20 -9.20 4.99
C ASP A 21 -6.43 -8.94 4.10
N LEU A 22 -6.44 -9.51 2.88
CA LEU A 22 -7.57 -9.44 1.95
C LEU A 22 -8.45 -10.69 2.05
N VAL A 23 -7.83 -11.86 2.17
CA VAL A 23 -8.51 -13.16 2.23
C VAL A 23 -8.16 -13.83 3.56
N THR A 24 -9.17 -14.26 4.31
CA THR A 24 -8.96 -14.97 5.59
C THR A 24 -8.59 -16.43 5.37
N ASP A 25 -9.36 -17.12 4.54
CA ASP A 25 -9.24 -18.55 4.27
C ASP A 25 -9.36 -18.78 2.76
N ALA A 26 -8.54 -19.68 2.22
CA ALA A 26 -8.48 -19.87 0.78
C ALA A 26 -8.25 -21.34 0.39
N PRO A 27 -8.88 -21.80 -0.71
CA PRO A 27 -8.58 -23.09 -1.30
C PRO A 27 -7.26 -23.00 -2.09
N PHE A 28 -6.34 -23.94 -1.83
CA PHE A 28 -5.16 -24.16 -2.67
C PHE A 28 -5.37 -25.38 -3.56
N ASP A 29 -5.68 -25.14 -4.83
CA ASP A 29 -5.85 -26.16 -5.85
C ASP A 29 -4.49 -26.60 -6.38
N CYS A 30 -4.04 -27.78 -5.96
CA CYS A 30 -2.79 -28.38 -6.39
C CYS A 30 -3.07 -29.39 -7.50
N SER A 31 -2.46 -29.18 -8.65
CA SER A 31 -2.51 -30.09 -9.81
C SER A 31 -1.11 -30.54 -10.20
N GLU A 32 -0.99 -31.42 -11.19
CA GLU A 32 0.31 -31.82 -11.75
C GLU A 32 1.10 -30.65 -12.36
N ASN A 33 0.44 -29.56 -12.74
CA ASN A 33 1.04 -28.45 -13.51
C ASN A 33 1.26 -27.17 -12.69
N ALA A 34 0.49 -26.97 -11.63
CA ALA A 34 0.55 -25.77 -10.79
C ALA A 34 -0.17 -25.95 -9.46
N MET A 35 0.23 -25.13 -8.49
CA MET A 35 -0.53 -24.83 -7.27
C MET A 35 -1.23 -23.48 -7.47
N CYS A 36 -2.56 -23.46 -7.40
CA CYS A 36 -3.38 -22.28 -7.63
C CYS A 36 -4.17 -21.91 -6.38
N LEU A 37 -4.58 -20.65 -6.29
CA LEU A 37 -5.52 -20.15 -5.29
C LEU A 37 -6.42 -19.13 -5.96
N GLN A 38 -7.73 -19.25 -5.76
CA GLN A 38 -8.71 -18.23 -6.11
C GLN A 38 -9.62 -18.00 -4.92
N ALA A 39 -9.69 -16.76 -4.45
CA ALA A 39 -10.54 -16.40 -3.32
C ALA A 39 -10.96 -14.93 -3.41
N MET A 40 -12.20 -14.66 -3.02
CA MET A 40 -12.70 -13.30 -2.85
C MET A 40 -12.36 -12.77 -1.46
N ASP A 41 -12.26 -11.45 -1.34
CA ASP A 41 -12.22 -10.79 -0.04
C ASP A 41 -13.58 -10.88 0.67
N SER A 42 -13.62 -10.51 1.96
CA SER A 42 -14.85 -10.57 2.77
C SER A 42 -15.99 -9.70 2.26
N SER A 43 -15.70 -8.68 1.43
CA SER A 43 -16.73 -7.86 0.79
C SER A 43 -17.19 -8.37 -0.59
N HIS A 44 -16.58 -9.44 -1.11
CA HIS A 44 -16.84 -9.99 -2.45
C HIS A 44 -16.60 -8.98 -3.60
N VAL A 45 -15.70 -8.01 -3.39
CA VAL A 45 -15.38 -6.95 -4.37
C VAL A 45 -14.04 -7.20 -5.05
N ALA A 46 -13.10 -7.84 -4.37
CA ALA A 46 -11.74 -8.10 -4.85
C ALA A 46 -11.48 -9.61 -4.96
N LEU A 47 -11.14 -10.05 -6.17
CA LEU A 47 -10.70 -11.43 -6.43
C LEU A 47 -9.18 -11.53 -6.34
N VAL A 48 -8.69 -12.36 -5.42
CA VAL A 48 -7.29 -12.79 -5.37
C VAL A 48 -7.14 -14.07 -6.18
N SER A 49 -6.36 -14.00 -7.26
CA SER A 49 -6.02 -15.14 -8.11
C SER A 49 -4.49 -15.30 -8.14
N MET A 50 -4.01 -16.45 -7.68
CA MET A 50 -2.60 -16.81 -7.59
C MET A 50 -2.37 -18.13 -8.32
N LYS A 51 -1.30 -18.21 -9.10
CA LYS A 51 -0.83 -19.44 -9.74
C LYS A 51 0.68 -19.57 -9.57
N LEU A 52 1.11 -20.67 -8.95
CA LEU A 52 2.51 -21.06 -8.80
C LEU A 52 2.77 -22.25 -9.72
N GLU A 53 3.51 -22.00 -10.79
CA GLU A 53 3.86 -23.05 -11.75
C GLU A 53 4.93 -23.99 -11.18
N VAL A 54 4.90 -25.25 -11.61
CA VAL A 54 5.82 -26.31 -11.13
C VAL A 54 7.29 -25.91 -11.21
N GLY A 55 7.68 -25.09 -12.19
CA GLY A 55 9.05 -24.61 -12.36
C GLY A 55 9.58 -23.71 -11.23
N LEU A 56 8.71 -23.22 -10.33
CA LEU A 56 9.12 -22.46 -9.14
C LEU A 56 9.59 -23.34 -7.98
N PHE A 57 9.36 -24.66 -8.06
CA PHE A 57 9.69 -25.62 -7.02
C PHE A 57 10.92 -26.44 -7.40
N GLU A 58 11.78 -26.75 -6.42
CA GLU A 58 12.90 -27.67 -6.59
C GLU A 58 12.42 -29.11 -6.80
N THR A 59 11.38 -29.48 -6.05
CA THR A 59 10.68 -30.75 -6.15
C THR A 59 9.20 -30.47 -6.14
N TYR A 60 8.43 -31.04 -7.06
CA TYR A 60 6.98 -30.94 -7.04
C TYR A 60 6.39 -32.26 -7.52
N ARG A 61 5.48 -32.80 -6.73
CA ARG A 61 4.76 -34.04 -7.02
C ARG A 61 3.33 -33.90 -6.52
N CYS A 62 2.39 -34.07 -7.43
CA CYS A 62 0.97 -34.09 -7.12
C CYS A 62 0.37 -35.30 -7.82
N ASP A 63 0.09 -36.38 -7.09
CA ASP A 63 -0.37 -37.64 -7.73
C ASP A 63 -1.79 -37.51 -8.32
N ARG A 64 -2.59 -36.59 -7.78
CA ARG A 64 -3.95 -36.26 -8.19
C ARG A 64 -4.21 -34.79 -7.91
N THR A 65 -5.14 -34.18 -8.64
CA THR A 65 -5.62 -32.85 -8.28
C THR A 65 -6.26 -32.89 -6.90
N ILE A 66 -5.79 -32.04 -6.00
CA ILE A 66 -6.28 -31.93 -4.63
C ILE A 66 -6.56 -30.46 -4.29
N ASN A 67 -7.54 -30.23 -3.44
CA ASN A 67 -7.84 -28.93 -2.87
C ASN A 67 -7.40 -28.93 -1.40
N LEU A 68 -6.58 -27.96 -1.03
CA LEU A 68 -6.07 -27.80 0.33
C LEU A 68 -6.64 -26.50 0.90
N GLY A 69 -7.77 -26.59 1.61
CA GLY A 69 -8.40 -25.45 2.27
C GLY A 69 -7.62 -25.03 3.52
N MET A 70 -7.14 -23.79 3.53
CA MET A 70 -6.25 -23.30 4.58
C MET A 70 -6.55 -21.86 5.01
N SER A 71 -6.44 -21.62 6.31
CA SER A 71 -6.40 -20.26 6.85
C SER A 71 -5.07 -19.59 6.56
N LEU A 72 -5.10 -18.46 5.85
CA LEU A 72 -3.89 -17.70 5.47
C LEU A 72 -3.19 -17.11 6.71
N ALA A 73 -3.96 -16.80 7.77
CA ALA A 73 -3.40 -16.38 9.05
C ALA A 73 -2.60 -17.50 9.74
N ASN A 74 -3.07 -18.75 9.69
CA ASN A 74 -2.35 -19.89 10.26
C ASN A 74 -1.14 -20.28 9.41
N MET A 75 -1.28 -20.22 8.10
CA MET A 75 -0.16 -20.42 7.16
C MET A 75 0.95 -19.38 7.39
N ALA A 76 0.59 -18.10 7.57
CA ALA A 76 1.55 -17.04 7.90
C ALA A 76 2.28 -17.31 9.23
N LYS A 77 1.56 -17.79 10.27
CA LYS A 77 2.16 -18.17 11.56
C LYS A 77 3.12 -19.35 11.40
N ALA A 78 2.75 -20.38 10.64
CA ALA A 78 3.62 -21.52 10.38
C ALA A 78 4.90 -21.11 9.64
N LEU A 79 4.75 -20.26 8.61
CA LEU A 79 5.88 -19.76 7.83
C LEU A 79 6.84 -18.89 8.67
N LYS A 80 6.36 -18.18 9.70
CA LYS A 80 7.22 -17.41 10.62
C LYS A 80 8.23 -18.27 11.40
N CYS A 81 8.05 -19.59 11.47
CA CYS A 81 9.01 -20.50 12.11
C CYS A 81 10.29 -20.71 11.31
N ALA A 82 10.27 -20.42 10.00
CA ALA A 82 11.44 -20.51 9.13
C ALA A 82 12.26 -19.20 9.15
N ASN A 83 13.54 -19.26 8.80
CA ASN A 83 14.26 -18.09 8.29
C ASN A 83 13.90 -17.85 6.82
N ASN A 84 14.39 -16.76 6.24
CA ASN A 84 14.15 -16.48 4.82
C ASN A 84 14.94 -17.43 3.92
N ASP A 85 16.15 -17.81 4.30
CA ASP A 85 17.02 -18.68 3.48
C ASP A 85 16.71 -20.18 3.61
N ASP A 86 15.82 -20.57 4.50
CA ASP A 86 15.49 -21.98 4.73
C ASP A 86 14.70 -22.53 3.54
N THR A 87 14.92 -23.80 3.20
CA THR A 87 14.05 -24.49 2.22
C THR A 87 12.71 -24.77 2.87
N CYS A 88 11.63 -24.79 2.07
CA CYS A 88 10.27 -25.03 2.56
C CYS A 88 9.66 -26.18 1.77
N LEU A 89 9.47 -27.33 2.43
CA LEU A 89 8.75 -28.48 1.90
C LEU A 89 7.31 -28.47 2.44
N ILE A 90 6.35 -28.47 1.53
CA ILE A 90 4.93 -28.62 1.83
C ILE A 90 4.57 -30.07 1.54
N ARG A 91 3.98 -30.78 2.51
CA ARG A 91 3.61 -32.19 2.40
C ARG A 91 2.19 -32.42 2.87
N TYR A 92 1.43 -33.15 2.05
CA TYR A 92 0.11 -33.65 2.35
C TYR A 92 0.02 -35.16 2.05
N GLU A 93 -0.45 -35.91 3.05
CA GLU A 93 -0.64 -37.37 2.98
C GLU A 93 -2.10 -37.72 3.19
N GLU A 94 -2.67 -38.57 2.32
CA GLU A 94 -4.09 -38.97 2.38
C GLU A 94 -4.47 -39.72 3.68
N ASN A 95 -3.48 -40.27 4.39
CA ASN A 95 -3.69 -40.96 5.67
C ASN A 95 -3.95 -39.99 6.83
N ASP A 96 -3.56 -38.71 6.70
CA ASP A 96 -3.79 -37.64 7.67
C ASP A 96 -4.51 -36.48 6.97
N ALA A 97 -5.74 -36.75 6.53
CA ALA A 97 -6.50 -35.91 5.61
C ALA A 97 -6.85 -34.51 6.17
N ASP A 98 -6.71 -34.29 7.48
CA ASP A 98 -7.10 -33.03 8.14
C ASP A 98 -5.93 -32.07 8.36
N SER A 99 -4.72 -32.43 7.90
CA SER A 99 -3.51 -31.70 8.23
C SER A 99 -2.54 -31.59 7.05
N ILE A 100 -1.82 -30.47 7.01
CA ILE A 100 -0.73 -30.23 6.06
C ILE A 100 0.53 -29.90 6.84
N THR A 101 1.67 -30.45 6.42
CA THR A 101 2.93 -30.27 7.11
C THR A 101 3.88 -29.39 6.31
N PHE A 102 4.41 -28.35 6.95
CA PHE A 102 5.49 -27.51 6.45
C PHE A 102 6.80 -27.92 7.14
N ALA A 103 7.75 -28.45 6.37
CA ALA A 103 9.08 -28.76 6.84
C ALA A 103 10.06 -27.69 6.36
N PHE A 104 10.74 -27.05 7.31
CA PHE A 104 11.74 -26.02 7.06
C PHE A 104 13.13 -26.57 7.37
N GLU A 105 14.06 -26.43 6.43
CA GLU A 105 15.43 -26.92 6.59
C GLU A 105 16.44 -25.79 6.33
N ASP A 106 17.23 -25.48 7.35
CA ASP A 106 18.40 -24.61 7.25
C ASP A 106 19.57 -25.43 6.70
N THR A 107 19.87 -25.24 5.41
CA THR A 107 20.95 -25.95 4.70
C THR A 107 22.35 -25.64 5.24
N LYS A 108 22.53 -24.54 5.99
CA LYS A 108 23.81 -24.14 6.56
C LYS A 108 24.04 -24.74 7.95
N ARG A 109 22.97 -24.92 8.74
CA ARG A 109 23.06 -25.41 10.13
C ARG A 109 22.55 -26.84 10.32
N GLY A 110 21.94 -27.44 9.29
CA GLY A 110 21.36 -28.79 9.35
C GLY A 110 20.17 -28.89 10.31
N LYS A 111 19.56 -27.76 10.68
CA LYS A 111 18.39 -27.72 11.55
C LYS A 111 17.14 -27.94 10.69
N MET A 112 16.35 -28.95 11.05
CA MET A 112 15.04 -29.22 10.46
C MET A 112 13.93 -28.92 11.48
N GLN A 113 12.86 -28.29 11.01
CA GLN A 113 11.69 -27.97 11.83
C GLN A 113 10.41 -28.25 11.03
N GLU A 114 9.52 -29.06 11.59
CA GLU A 114 8.21 -29.35 10.99
C GLU A 114 7.11 -28.62 11.75
N VAL A 115 6.17 -28.04 11.00
CA VAL A 115 4.99 -27.35 11.51
C VAL A 115 3.77 -27.90 10.80
N THR A 116 2.88 -28.54 11.55
CA THR A 116 1.63 -29.08 11.03
C THR A 116 0.50 -28.07 11.23
N VAL A 117 -0.22 -27.76 10.16
CA VAL A 117 -1.37 -26.85 10.16
C VAL A 117 -2.63 -27.66 9.86
N LYS A 118 -3.69 -27.43 10.63
CA LYS A 118 -4.98 -28.05 10.35
C LYS A 118 -5.61 -27.43 9.12
N MET A 119 -6.10 -28.28 8.24
CA MET A 119 -6.89 -27.89 7.09
C MET A 119 -8.35 -27.68 7.50
N MET A 120 -9.08 -27.03 6.61
CA MET A 120 -10.50 -26.79 6.73
C MET A 120 -11.18 -27.10 5.40
N ASP A 121 -12.42 -27.55 5.48
CA ASP A 121 -13.22 -27.81 4.29
C ASP A 121 -13.68 -26.46 3.72
N ILE A 122 -13.28 -26.16 2.49
CA ILE A 122 -13.61 -24.91 1.79
C ILE A 122 -14.17 -25.31 0.43
N ASP A 123 -15.40 -24.88 0.15
CA ASP A 123 -16.04 -25.11 -1.14
C ASP A 123 -15.25 -24.40 -2.25
N ASN A 124 -14.93 -25.14 -3.32
CA ASN A 124 -14.23 -24.60 -4.46
C ASN A 124 -15.22 -24.00 -5.47
N GLU A 125 -15.42 -22.68 -5.40
CA GLU A 125 -16.19 -21.94 -6.40
C GLU A 125 -15.24 -21.31 -7.44
N HIS A 126 -15.11 -21.97 -8.60
CA HIS A 126 -14.41 -21.38 -9.75
C HIS A 126 -15.24 -20.25 -10.35
N LEU A 127 -14.77 -19.02 -10.15
CA LEU A 127 -15.34 -17.83 -10.78
C LEU A 127 -14.82 -17.69 -12.21
N GLY A 128 -15.71 -17.79 -13.19
CA GLY A 128 -15.41 -17.40 -14.57
C GLY A 128 -15.30 -15.88 -14.66
N ILE A 129 -14.21 -15.36 -15.20
CA ILE A 129 -14.06 -13.94 -15.51
C ILE A 129 -14.67 -13.73 -16.91
N PRO A 130 -15.81 -13.05 -17.05
CA PRO A 130 -16.42 -12.82 -18.36
C PRO A 130 -15.67 -11.75 -19.15
N ASP A 131 -15.52 -11.96 -20.45
CA ASP A 131 -15.10 -10.92 -21.39
C ASP A 131 -16.28 -9.96 -21.60
N GLN A 132 -16.09 -8.66 -21.34
CA GLN A 132 -17.17 -7.67 -21.40
C GLN A 132 -16.70 -6.39 -22.08
N ASP A 133 -17.39 -6.00 -23.15
CA ASP A 133 -17.15 -4.77 -23.90
C ASP A 133 -17.88 -3.58 -23.26
N TYR A 134 -17.18 -2.47 -23.06
CA TYR A 134 -17.74 -1.23 -22.52
C TYR A 134 -17.64 -0.06 -23.51
N ALA A 135 -18.63 0.83 -23.46
CA ALA A 135 -18.95 1.80 -24.50
C ALA A 135 -18.85 3.25 -24.02
N ALA A 136 -17.67 3.87 -24.06
CA ALA A 136 -17.51 5.31 -24.35
C ALA A 136 -16.04 5.75 -24.27
N VAL A 137 -15.73 6.82 -25.00
CA VAL A 137 -14.44 7.51 -25.15
C VAL A 137 -14.60 8.95 -24.67
N VAL A 138 -13.63 9.56 -23.95
CA VAL A 138 -13.32 11.03 -23.97
C VAL A 138 -11.98 11.36 -23.22
N THR A 139 -11.37 12.51 -23.58
CA THR A 139 -9.97 13.02 -23.50
C THR A 139 -9.67 14.07 -22.38
N MET A 140 -8.42 14.21 -21.84
CA MET A 140 -7.79 15.46 -21.25
C MET A 140 -6.28 15.31 -20.78
N PRO A 141 -5.50 16.40 -20.49
CA PRO A 141 -4.02 16.49 -20.59
C PRO A 141 -3.13 16.28 -19.31
N SER A 142 -1.81 16.10 -19.53
CA SER A 142 -0.76 15.50 -18.65
C SER A 142 -0.22 16.34 -17.50
N GLY A 143 -0.01 15.70 -16.33
CA GLY A 143 0.95 16.13 -15.30
C GLY A 143 0.64 15.74 -13.85
N GLU A 144 -0.56 15.24 -13.55
CA GLU A 144 -1.00 15.02 -12.17
C GLU A 144 -1.53 13.60 -11.98
N PHE A 145 -1.07 12.91 -10.94
CA PHE A 145 -1.70 11.68 -10.47
C PHE A 145 -2.68 12.06 -9.35
N GLN A 146 -3.97 11.88 -9.60
CA GLN A 146 -5.03 12.07 -8.61
C GLN A 146 -5.77 10.76 -8.40
N ALA A 147 -6.01 10.38 -7.14
CA ALA A 147 -6.77 9.17 -6.81
C ALA A 147 -7.57 9.38 -5.53
N MET A 148 -8.85 9.00 -5.57
CA MET A 148 -9.77 9.08 -4.44
C MET A 148 -9.96 7.71 -3.81
N ASP A 149 -10.21 7.67 -2.50
CA ASP A 149 -10.55 6.43 -1.81
C ASP A 149 -12.01 6.00 -2.09
N SER A 150 -12.35 4.74 -1.83
CA SER A 150 -13.69 4.20 -2.11
C SER A 150 -14.82 4.87 -1.33
N SER A 151 -14.51 5.61 -0.26
CA SER A 151 -15.49 6.38 0.50
C SER A 151 -15.60 7.85 0.09
N HIS A 152 -14.82 8.28 -0.90
CA HIS A 152 -14.79 9.65 -1.43
C HIS A 152 -14.47 10.75 -0.39
N VAL A 153 -13.74 10.41 0.68
CA VAL A 153 -13.36 11.36 1.76
C VAL A 153 -11.89 11.74 1.72
N ALA A 154 -11.05 10.93 1.06
CA ALA A 154 -9.62 11.14 0.94
C ALA A 154 -9.19 11.18 -0.52
N LEU A 155 -8.40 12.20 -0.88
CA LEU A 155 -7.82 12.37 -2.21
C LEU A 155 -6.29 12.42 -2.08
N VAL A 156 -5.59 11.67 -2.94
CA VAL A 156 -4.14 11.72 -3.12
C VAL A 156 -3.85 12.50 -4.38
N SER A 157 -2.94 13.47 -4.33
CA SER A 157 -2.45 14.23 -5.48
C SER A 157 -0.92 14.22 -5.47
N MET A 158 -0.31 13.69 -6.53
CA MET A 158 1.13 13.65 -6.69
C MET A 158 1.55 14.41 -7.94
N LYS A 159 2.63 15.18 -7.80
CA LYS A 159 3.27 15.91 -8.90
C LYS A 159 4.78 15.65 -8.86
N LEU A 160 5.32 15.20 -9.99
CA LEU A 160 6.75 15.02 -10.21
C LEU A 160 7.18 15.97 -11.33
N GLU A 161 8.14 16.84 -11.03
CA GLU A 161 8.67 17.80 -12.01
C GLU A 161 9.73 17.17 -12.89
N VAL A 162 9.87 17.68 -14.12
CA VAL A 162 10.81 17.15 -15.11
C VAL A 162 12.26 17.17 -14.59
N GLY A 163 12.60 18.13 -13.74
CA GLY A 163 13.93 18.25 -13.12
C GLY A 163 14.30 17.09 -12.18
N LEU A 164 13.33 16.29 -11.72
CA LEU A 164 13.57 15.11 -10.87
C LEU A 164 14.13 13.91 -11.66
N PHE A 165 14.09 13.96 -12.99
CA PHE A 165 14.50 12.86 -13.84
C PHE A 165 15.86 13.17 -14.49
N GLU A 166 16.78 12.21 -14.45
CA GLU A 166 18.07 12.31 -15.15
C GLU A 166 17.86 12.48 -16.67
N THR A 167 16.89 11.76 -17.21
CA THR A 167 16.45 11.91 -18.59
C THR A 167 14.93 11.89 -18.66
N TYR A 168 14.34 12.87 -19.35
CA TYR A 168 12.91 12.90 -19.61
C TYR A 168 12.65 13.37 -21.04
N ARG A 169 11.83 12.62 -21.77
CA ARG A 169 11.35 12.98 -23.10
C ARG A 169 9.91 12.55 -23.24
N CYS A 170 9.06 13.50 -23.59
CA CYS A 170 7.65 13.27 -23.83
C CYS A 170 7.25 14.13 -25.03
N ASP A 171 7.12 13.49 -26.21
CA ASP A 171 6.86 14.22 -27.46
C ASP A 171 5.40 14.71 -27.51
N ARG A 172 4.50 14.02 -26.80
CA ARG A 172 3.09 14.34 -26.63
C ARG A 172 2.63 13.93 -25.25
N THR A 173 1.69 14.69 -24.71
CA THR A 173 0.90 14.30 -23.55
C THR A 173 0.28 12.91 -23.73
N ILE A 174 0.62 11.99 -22.83
CA ILE A 174 0.10 10.61 -22.76
C ILE A 174 -0.46 10.34 -21.36
N ASN A 175 -1.53 9.55 -21.29
CA ASN A 175 -2.12 9.10 -20.03
C ASN A 175 -1.80 7.62 -19.82
N LEU A 176 -1.14 7.33 -18.71
CA LEU A 176 -0.66 5.99 -18.38
C LEU A 176 -1.54 5.42 -17.27
N GLY A 177 -2.64 4.76 -17.66
CA GLY A 177 -3.54 4.10 -16.73
C GLY A 177 -2.90 2.82 -16.19
N MET A 178 -2.52 2.82 -14.91
CA MET A 178 -1.80 1.71 -14.30
C MET A 178 -2.39 1.31 -12.96
N SER A 179 -2.52 0.00 -12.75
CA SER A 179 -2.72 -0.54 -11.42
C SER A 179 -1.47 -0.29 -10.57
N LEU A 180 -1.60 0.48 -9.48
CA LEU A 180 -0.52 0.69 -8.50
C LEU A 180 0.01 -0.63 -7.93
N ALA A 181 -0.83 -1.66 -7.82
CA ALA A 181 -0.40 -2.98 -7.39
C ALA A 181 0.56 -3.63 -8.41
N ASN A 182 0.28 -3.50 -9.70
CA ASN A 182 1.15 -4.02 -10.76
C ASN A 182 2.43 -3.19 -10.90
N MET A 183 2.32 -1.86 -10.80
CA MET A 183 3.49 -0.98 -10.75
C MET A 183 4.40 -1.33 -9.57
N ALA A 184 3.84 -1.54 -8.37
CA ALA A 184 4.61 -1.94 -7.19
C ALA A 184 5.28 -3.32 -7.37
N LYS A 185 4.64 -4.27 -8.07
CA LYS A 185 5.26 -5.55 -8.42
C LYS A 185 6.43 -5.37 -9.38
N ALA A 186 6.29 -4.51 -10.40
CA ALA A 186 7.37 -4.22 -11.34
C ALA A 186 8.56 -3.54 -10.64
N LEU A 187 8.31 -2.53 -9.81
CA LEU A 187 9.36 -1.83 -9.05
C LEU A 187 10.09 -2.74 -8.06
N LYS A 188 9.44 -3.77 -7.52
CA LYS A 188 10.09 -4.77 -6.65
C LYS A 188 11.12 -5.65 -7.36
N CYS A 189 11.17 -5.65 -8.68
CA CYS A 189 12.19 -6.37 -9.45
C CYS A 189 13.56 -5.66 -9.43
N ALA A 190 13.58 -4.38 -9.07
CA ALA A 190 14.79 -3.57 -8.98
C ALA A 190 15.37 -3.55 -7.56
N ASN A 191 16.68 -3.38 -7.45
CA ASN A 191 17.30 -2.94 -6.21
C ASN A 191 17.16 -1.41 -6.08
N ASN A 192 17.33 -0.90 -4.86
CA ASN A 192 17.24 0.54 -4.58
C ASN A 192 18.29 1.40 -5.31
N ASP A 193 19.42 0.79 -5.72
CA ASP A 193 20.52 1.47 -6.42
C ASP A 193 20.42 1.34 -7.95
N ASP A 194 19.46 0.58 -8.47
CA ASP A 194 19.33 0.34 -9.91
C ASP A 194 18.74 1.58 -10.59
N THR A 195 19.17 1.86 -11.82
CA THR A 195 18.53 2.89 -12.64
C THR A 195 17.21 2.33 -13.19
N CYS A 196 16.16 3.16 -13.21
CA CYS A 196 14.83 2.78 -13.71
C CYS A 196 14.45 3.68 -14.87
N LEU A 197 14.25 3.10 -16.04
CA LEU A 197 13.72 3.76 -17.22
C LEU A 197 12.27 3.33 -17.45
N ILE A 198 11.36 4.29 -17.52
CA ILE A 198 9.95 4.06 -17.85
C ILE A 198 9.76 4.37 -19.33
N ARG A 199 9.33 3.38 -20.12
CA ARG A 199 9.14 3.50 -21.56
C ARG A 199 7.71 3.14 -21.94
N TYR A 200 7.11 3.99 -22.75
CA TYR A 200 5.86 3.76 -23.45
C TYR A 200 6.13 3.87 -24.95
N GLU A 201 5.64 2.91 -25.74
CA GLU A 201 5.76 2.92 -27.20
C GLU A 201 4.37 2.88 -27.84
N GLU A 202 4.08 3.79 -28.78
CA GLU A 202 2.77 3.86 -29.45
C GLU A 202 2.41 2.55 -30.21
N ASN A 203 3.40 1.75 -30.59
CA ASN A 203 3.20 0.47 -31.27
C ASN A 203 2.71 -0.64 -30.32
N ASP A 204 2.93 -0.50 -29.02
CA ASP A 204 2.45 -1.40 -27.97
C ASP A 204 1.63 -0.58 -26.96
N ALA A 205 0.54 -0.02 -27.47
CA ALA A 205 -0.26 0.99 -26.79
C ALA A 205 -0.95 0.51 -25.50
N ASP A 206 -0.92 -0.79 -25.20
CA ASP A 206 -1.56 -1.40 -24.04
C ASP A 206 -0.57 -1.72 -22.91
N SER A 207 0.70 -1.32 -23.05
CA SER A 207 1.76 -1.72 -22.13
C SER A 207 2.76 -0.60 -21.83
N ILE A 208 3.35 -0.66 -20.64
CA ILE A 208 4.47 0.17 -20.21
C ILE A 208 5.60 -0.74 -19.81
N THR A 209 6.82 -0.43 -20.25
CA THR A 209 8.03 -1.16 -19.88
C THR A 209 8.81 -0.38 -18.83
N PHE A 210 9.16 -1.05 -17.74
CA PHE A 210 10.14 -0.61 -16.76
C PHE A 210 11.45 -1.35 -17.05
N ALA A 211 12.48 -0.64 -17.49
CA ALA A 211 13.81 -1.19 -17.69
C ALA A 211 14.70 -0.83 -16.49
N PHE A 212 15.19 -1.83 -15.79
CA PHE A 212 16.07 -1.70 -14.65
C PHE A 212 17.50 -2.09 -15.02
N GLU A 213 18.46 -1.22 -14.74
CA GLU A 213 19.88 -1.49 -14.99
C GLU A 213 20.71 -1.32 -13.71
N ASP A 214 21.37 -2.41 -13.32
CA ASP A 214 22.42 -2.43 -12.30
C ASP A 214 23.74 -2.04 -12.96
N THR A 215 24.13 -0.78 -12.81
CA THR A 215 25.36 -0.21 -13.38
C THR A 215 26.64 -0.84 -12.83
N LYS A 216 26.58 -1.51 -11.67
CA LYS A 216 27.73 -2.16 -11.04
C LYS A 216 27.96 -3.56 -11.61
N ARG A 217 26.88 -4.27 -11.99
CA ARG A 217 26.94 -5.67 -12.44
C ARG A 217 26.60 -5.86 -13.92
N GLY A 218 26.18 -4.80 -14.62
CA GLY A 218 25.76 -4.84 -16.02
C GLY A 218 24.51 -5.70 -16.25
N LYS A 219 23.71 -5.95 -15.21
CA LYS A 219 22.46 -6.71 -15.32
C LYS A 219 21.37 -5.74 -15.78
N MET A 220 20.72 -6.05 -16.89
CA MET A 220 19.50 -5.38 -17.34
C MET A 220 18.29 -6.29 -17.16
N GLN A 221 17.17 -5.71 -16.74
CA GLN A 221 15.90 -6.40 -16.58
C GLN A 221 14.75 -5.51 -17.04
N GLU A 222 13.99 -5.96 -18.03
CA GLU A 222 12.77 -5.28 -18.47
C GLU A 222 11.52 -5.96 -17.89
N VAL A 223 10.61 -5.15 -17.36
CA VAL A 223 9.32 -5.59 -16.84
C VAL A 223 8.22 -4.83 -17.58
N THR A 224 7.48 -5.54 -18.42
CA THR A 224 6.34 -4.97 -19.12
C THR A 224 5.07 -5.18 -18.32
N VAL A 225 4.38 -4.09 -18.02
CA VAL A 225 3.12 -4.05 -17.27
C VAL A 225 2.01 -3.65 -18.22
N LYS A 226 0.93 -4.42 -18.23
CA LYS A 226 -0.28 -4.04 -18.95
C LYS A 226 -0.91 -2.81 -18.32
N MET A 227 -1.23 -1.84 -19.15
CA MET A 227 -2.06 -0.71 -18.78
C MET A 227 -3.51 -1.14 -18.64
N MET A 228 -4.28 -0.29 -17.99
CA MET A 228 -5.72 -0.43 -17.85
C MET A 228 -6.36 0.91 -18.16
N ASP A 229 -7.55 0.88 -18.72
CA ASP A 229 -8.36 2.08 -18.85
C ASP A 229 -8.86 2.46 -17.46
N ILE A 230 -8.41 3.62 -16.97
CA ILE A 230 -8.85 4.20 -15.70
C ILE A 230 -9.67 5.43 -16.04
N ASP A 231 -10.91 5.45 -15.53
CA ASP A 231 -11.75 6.64 -15.59
C ASP A 231 -11.09 7.77 -14.82
N ASN A 232 -10.83 8.87 -15.52
CA ASN A 232 -10.11 10.01 -14.97
C ASN A 232 -11.13 11.05 -14.49
N GLU A 233 -11.60 10.94 -13.25
CA GLU A 233 -12.33 12.02 -12.59
C GLU A 233 -11.34 13.10 -12.17
N HIS A 234 -11.10 14.08 -13.06
CA HIS A 234 -10.27 15.22 -12.71
C HIS A 234 -11.02 16.11 -11.72
N LEU A 235 -10.66 15.97 -10.44
CA LEU A 235 -11.18 16.80 -9.38
C LEU A 235 -10.40 18.11 -9.38
N GLY A 236 -11.09 19.18 -9.78
CA GLY A 236 -10.52 20.52 -9.65
C GLY A 236 -10.23 20.81 -8.17
N ILE A 237 -8.95 20.90 -7.82
CA ILE A 237 -8.53 21.31 -6.49
C ILE A 237 -8.62 22.84 -6.47
N PRO A 238 -9.55 23.45 -5.71
CA PRO A 238 -9.67 24.90 -5.66
C PRO A 238 -8.45 25.51 -4.98
N ASP A 239 -8.01 26.67 -5.47
CA ASP A 239 -7.04 27.51 -4.76
C ASP A 239 -7.70 28.01 -3.47
N GLN A 240 -7.29 27.40 -2.35
CA GLN A 240 -7.87 27.69 -1.05
C GLN A 240 -6.90 28.51 -0.21
N ASP A 241 -7.41 29.62 0.33
CA ASP A 241 -6.72 30.33 1.41
C ASP A 241 -6.92 29.56 2.73
N TYR A 242 -5.81 29.03 3.26
CA TYR A 242 -5.83 28.30 4.53
C TYR A 242 -5.75 29.26 5.73
N ALA A 243 -6.52 28.95 6.77
CA ALA A 243 -6.59 29.70 8.03
C ALA A 243 -5.35 29.47 8.90
N ALA A 244 -4.83 28.24 8.89
CA ALA A 244 -3.59 27.89 9.56
C ALA A 244 -2.72 26.97 8.68
N VAL A 245 -1.42 27.20 8.71
CA VAL A 245 -0.41 26.36 8.05
C VAL A 245 0.67 26.03 9.07
N VAL A 246 0.93 24.74 9.24
CA VAL A 246 1.93 24.21 10.17
C VAL A 246 2.95 23.42 9.38
N THR A 247 4.23 23.70 9.57
CA THR A 247 5.33 22.88 9.06
C THR A 247 6.09 22.29 10.24
N MET A 248 6.24 20.97 10.28
CA MET A 248 6.89 20.28 11.39
C MET A 248 7.65 19.04 10.89
N PRO A 249 8.53 18.43 11.71
CA PRO A 249 9.22 17.20 11.34
C PRO A 249 8.22 16.07 11.02
N SER A 250 8.37 15.44 9.86
CA SER A 250 7.45 14.40 9.38
C SER A 250 7.46 13.16 10.28
N GLY A 251 8.64 12.79 10.81
CA GLY A 251 8.79 11.68 11.75
C GLY A 251 8.04 11.89 13.07
N GLU A 252 8.05 13.11 13.60
CA GLU A 252 7.30 13.49 14.81
C GLU A 252 5.79 13.45 14.56
N PHE A 253 5.33 13.95 13.42
CA PHE A 253 3.93 13.84 13.01
C PHE A 253 3.49 12.38 12.85
N GLN A 254 4.30 11.54 12.20
CA GLN A 254 4.03 10.10 12.05
C GLN A 254 3.88 9.40 13.40
N LYS A 255 4.80 9.67 14.33
CA LYS A 255 4.77 9.10 15.67
C LYS A 255 3.52 9.55 16.43
N THR A 256 3.20 10.85 16.38
CA THR A 256 2.00 11.43 16.99
C THR A 256 0.73 10.73 16.52
N CYS A 257 0.56 10.55 15.20
CA CYS A 257 -0.61 9.87 14.67
C CYS A 257 -0.70 8.40 15.10
N ARG A 258 0.44 7.70 15.18
CA ARG A 258 0.50 6.31 15.64
C ARG A 258 0.12 6.17 17.11
N ASP A 259 0.65 7.05 17.95
CA ASP A 259 0.42 7.04 19.39
C ASP A 259 -1.05 7.38 19.71
N LEU A 260 -1.63 8.36 19.01
CA LEU A 260 -3.03 8.77 19.20
C LEU A 260 -4.02 7.70 18.73
N ALA A 261 -3.70 6.95 17.67
CA ALA A 261 -4.54 5.87 17.16
C ALA A 261 -4.70 4.69 18.14
N MET A 262 -3.86 4.60 19.18
CA MET A 262 -4.03 3.60 20.23
C MET A 262 -5.22 3.89 21.15
N PHE A 263 -5.68 5.14 21.21
CA PHE A 263 -6.68 5.61 22.16
C PHE A 263 -7.97 6.11 21.53
N SER A 264 -7.95 6.47 20.25
CA SER A 264 -9.12 7.03 19.56
C SER A 264 -9.09 6.74 18.07
N ASP A 265 -10.27 6.60 17.47
CA ASP A 265 -10.47 6.58 16.01
C ASP A 265 -10.62 8.00 15.41
N SER A 266 -10.55 9.03 16.25
CA SER A 266 -10.67 10.44 15.89
C SER A 266 -9.44 11.24 16.32
N LEU A 267 -8.99 12.13 15.45
CA LEU A 267 -7.92 13.09 15.70
C LEU A 267 -8.50 14.51 15.64
N THR A 268 -8.54 15.20 16.77
CA THR A 268 -8.87 16.62 16.81
C THR A 268 -7.57 17.43 16.75
N ILE A 269 -7.46 18.29 15.74
CA ILE A 269 -6.32 19.19 15.54
C ILE A 269 -6.76 20.60 15.92
N THR A 270 -6.09 21.18 16.92
CA THR A 270 -6.30 22.58 17.33
C THR A 270 -5.05 23.39 17.03
N VAL A 271 -5.18 24.47 16.27
CA VAL A 271 -4.06 25.36 15.93
C VAL A 271 -4.36 26.78 16.40
N THR A 272 -3.43 27.33 17.18
CA THR A 272 -3.48 28.71 17.66
C THR A 272 -2.10 29.36 17.53
N LYS A 273 -2.01 30.67 17.79
CA LYS A 273 -0.70 31.35 17.86
C LYS A 273 0.25 30.78 18.93
N ALA A 274 -0.27 30.03 19.90
CA ALA A 274 0.52 29.42 20.96
C ALA A 274 1.15 28.08 20.57
N GLY A 275 0.62 27.42 19.53
CA GLY A 275 1.04 26.06 19.16
C GLY A 275 -0.02 25.27 18.41
N ILE A 276 0.37 24.07 18.02
CA ILE A 276 -0.52 23.03 17.50
C ILE A 276 -0.72 21.94 18.57
N VAL A 277 -1.96 21.53 18.77
CA VAL A 277 -2.35 20.50 19.71
C VAL A 277 -3.10 19.41 18.97
N PHE A 278 -2.65 18.17 19.16
CA PHE A 278 -3.29 16.96 18.65
C PHE A 278 -3.96 16.22 19.81
N THR A 279 -5.26 15.99 19.69
CA THR A 279 -6.05 15.30 20.72
C THR A 279 -6.70 14.06 20.13
N GLY A 280 -6.49 12.91 20.77
CA GLY A 280 -7.22 11.67 20.51
C GLY A 280 -7.97 11.28 21.76
N LYS A 281 -9.31 11.29 21.72
CA LYS A 281 -10.19 10.91 22.83
C LYS A 281 -11.03 9.71 22.43
N GLY A 282 -11.00 8.64 23.21
CA GLY A 282 -11.87 7.47 23.04
C GLY A 282 -12.33 6.93 24.39
N ASP A 283 -12.99 5.78 24.36
CA ASP A 283 -13.65 5.21 25.54
C ASP A 283 -12.65 4.75 26.60
N THR A 284 -11.46 4.32 26.17
CA THR A 284 -10.41 3.78 27.04
C THR A 284 -9.49 4.85 27.62
N GLY A 285 -9.50 6.06 27.06
CA GLY A 285 -8.67 7.16 27.52
C GLY A 285 -8.57 8.32 26.52
N SER A 286 -7.79 9.33 26.89
CA SER A 286 -7.46 10.46 26.04
C SER A 286 -5.96 10.70 26.01
N SER A 287 -5.42 10.99 24.83
CA SER A 287 -4.03 11.40 24.65
C SER A 287 -4.00 12.78 24.00
N VAL A 288 -3.10 13.63 24.47
CA VAL A 288 -2.94 15.01 24.01
C VAL A 288 -1.45 15.27 23.81
N VAL A 289 -1.10 15.70 22.60
CA VAL A 289 0.28 16.07 22.23
C VAL A 289 0.29 17.53 21.82
N ASN A 290 1.23 18.31 22.35
CA ASN A 290 1.35 19.74 22.10
C ASN A 290 2.73 20.10 21.57
N TYR A 291 2.77 20.83 20.47
CA TYR A 291 3.98 21.40 19.89
C TYR A 291 3.90 22.93 19.90
N ALA A 292 4.87 23.57 20.57
CA ALA A 292 5.04 25.00 20.54
C ALA A 292 5.85 25.44 19.30
N PRO A 293 5.64 26.65 18.76
CA PRO A 293 6.45 27.18 17.67
C PRO A 293 7.91 27.32 18.10
N THR A 294 8.85 26.91 17.24
CA THR A 294 10.28 27.07 17.50
C THR A 294 10.66 28.56 17.41
N LYS A 295 11.23 29.12 18.48
CA LYS A 295 11.45 30.58 18.61
C LYS A 295 12.67 31.13 17.82
N ASN A 296 13.64 30.27 17.50
CA ASN A 296 14.94 30.66 16.91
C ASN A 296 15.34 29.75 15.72
N ALA A 297 14.37 29.27 14.95
CA ALA A 297 14.71 28.49 13.75
C ALA A 297 15.01 29.46 12.60
N ASP A 298 16.22 29.38 12.03
CA ASP A 298 16.37 29.68 10.61
C ASP A 298 15.47 28.68 9.85
N ASN A 299 14.89 29.09 8.72
CA ASN A 299 13.94 28.24 7.96
C ASN A 299 14.50 26.86 7.56
N ASP A 300 15.82 26.68 7.66
CA ASP A 300 16.57 25.48 7.32
C ASP A 300 16.77 24.49 8.47
N ASP A 301 16.29 24.77 9.69
CA ASP A 301 16.35 23.79 10.78
C ASP A 301 15.30 22.69 10.56
N ASP A 302 15.76 21.45 10.36
CA ASP A 302 14.91 20.29 10.09
C ASP A 302 14.04 19.88 11.27
N ASP A 303 14.42 20.25 12.49
CA ASP A 303 13.69 19.94 13.71
C ASP A 303 12.66 21.04 14.08
N ALA A 304 12.59 22.13 13.32
CA ALA A 304 11.76 23.27 13.64
C ALA A 304 10.26 23.06 13.38
N VAL A 305 9.43 23.59 14.28
CA VAL A 305 7.98 23.68 14.11
C VAL A 305 7.63 25.14 13.78
N LEU A 306 7.24 25.36 12.53
CA LEU A 306 6.81 26.66 12.01
C LEU A 306 5.29 26.71 11.96
N ILE A 307 4.69 27.76 12.52
CA ILE A 307 3.24 27.89 12.63
C ILE A 307 2.82 29.27 12.14
N VAL A 308 2.00 29.31 11.09
CA VAL A 308 1.39 30.52 10.55
C VAL A 308 -0.12 30.43 10.76
N VAL A 309 -0.67 31.33 11.58
CA VAL A 309 -2.09 31.35 11.92
C VAL A 309 -2.70 32.69 11.54
N LYS A 310 -3.63 32.67 10.56
CA LYS A 310 -4.55 33.78 10.28
C LYS A 310 -5.72 33.74 11.27
N GLU A 311 -6.35 32.56 11.41
CA GLU A 311 -7.48 32.32 12.32
C GLU A 311 -7.30 31.00 13.09
N PRO A 312 -7.75 30.91 14.35
CA PRO A 312 -7.72 29.66 15.10
C PRO A 312 -8.54 28.56 14.43
N VAL A 313 -8.00 27.34 14.41
CA VAL A 313 -8.65 26.18 13.81
C VAL A 313 -8.86 25.12 14.89
N ASN A 314 -10.02 24.47 14.88
CA ASN A 314 -10.30 23.29 15.69
C ASN A 314 -11.19 22.34 14.88
N VAL A 315 -10.61 21.24 14.39
CA VAL A 315 -11.28 20.33 13.46
C VAL A 315 -10.89 18.89 13.76
N SER A 316 -11.86 17.99 13.65
CA SER A 316 -11.68 16.55 13.85
C SER A 316 -11.56 15.80 12.53
N PHE A 317 -10.69 14.79 12.49
CA PHE A 317 -10.44 13.93 11.33
C PHE A 317 -10.38 12.46 11.73
N SER A 318 -10.50 11.55 10.77
CA SER A 318 -10.26 10.12 11.01
C SER A 318 -8.76 9.82 11.11
N ILE A 319 -8.32 9.31 12.27
CA ILE A 319 -6.91 8.99 12.50
C ILE A 319 -6.42 7.86 11.58
N LYS A 320 -7.32 6.98 11.14
CA LYS A 320 -7.01 5.88 10.22
C LYS A 320 -6.42 6.40 8.92
N TYR A 321 -7.00 7.45 8.34
CA TYR A 321 -6.48 8.10 7.14
C TYR A 321 -5.18 8.85 7.40
N MET A 322 -5.06 9.53 8.55
CA MET A 322 -3.81 10.19 8.94
C MET A 322 -2.64 9.20 9.02
N ASN A 323 -2.85 8.01 9.57
CA ASN A 323 -1.84 6.96 9.60
C ASN A 323 -1.49 6.40 8.20
N HIS A 324 -2.41 6.45 7.23
CA HIS A 324 -2.07 6.14 5.85
C HIS A 324 -1.19 7.24 5.23
N PHE A 325 -1.52 8.50 5.44
CA PHE A 325 -0.76 9.63 4.90
C PHE A 325 0.65 9.72 5.47
N THR A 326 0.84 9.37 6.74
CA THR A 326 2.17 9.35 7.37
C THR A 326 3.10 8.25 6.84
N LYS A 327 2.64 7.35 5.97
CA LYS A 327 3.53 6.44 5.23
C LYS A 327 4.45 7.18 4.25
N ALA A 328 4.08 8.39 3.84
CA ALA A 328 4.89 9.25 2.97
C ALA A 328 6.05 9.98 3.69
N THR A 329 6.20 9.79 5.01
CA THR A 329 7.28 10.38 5.83
C THR A 329 8.68 10.16 5.25
N GLY A 330 8.91 9.03 4.55
CA GLY A 330 10.19 8.77 3.90
C GLY A 330 10.54 9.67 2.71
N LEU A 331 9.58 10.45 2.18
CA LEU A 331 9.78 11.34 1.03
C LEU A 331 10.34 12.71 1.42
N SER A 332 10.08 13.17 2.65
CA SER A 332 10.45 14.51 3.12
C SER A 332 10.69 14.52 4.62
N GLN A 333 11.73 15.22 5.08
CA GLN A 333 12.01 15.43 6.50
C GLN A 333 10.94 16.30 7.19
N LYS A 334 10.26 17.16 6.42
CA LYS A 334 9.19 18.03 6.92
C LYS A 334 7.85 17.67 6.28
N VAL A 335 6.78 17.82 7.06
CA VAL A 335 5.40 17.76 6.58
C VAL A 335 4.75 19.12 6.75
N LYS A 336 3.97 19.55 5.76
CA LYS A 336 3.18 20.77 5.82
C LYS A 336 1.69 20.43 5.92
N ILE A 337 1.04 20.97 6.93
CA ILE A 337 -0.36 20.72 7.30
C ILE A 337 -1.11 22.04 7.12
N SER A 338 -2.01 22.10 6.14
CA SER A 338 -2.80 23.29 5.82
C SER A 338 -4.27 23.04 6.17
N LEU A 339 -4.83 23.92 7.02
CA LEU A 339 -6.09 23.69 7.71
C LEU A 339 -7.04 24.88 7.61
N CYS A 340 -8.33 24.58 7.52
CA CYS A 340 -9.45 25.50 7.68
C CYS A 340 -10.59 24.77 8.42
N ASN A 341 -11.44 25.50 9.13
CA ASN A 341 -12.67 24.91 9.68
C ASN A 341 -13.60 24.52 8.51
N ASN A 342 -14.20 23.34 8.57
CA ASN A 342 -15.17 22.82 7.59
C ASN A 342 -14.66 22.62 6.16
N ILE A 343 -13.34 22.58 5.95
CA ILE A 343 -12.70 22.33 4.64
C ILE A 343 -11.72 21.16 4.80
N PRO A 344 -11.51 20.32 3.76
CA PRO A 344 -10.51 19.27 3.81
C PRO A 344 -9.12 19.77 4.22
N VAL A 345 -8.47 19.05 5.13
CA VAL A 345 -7.07 19.30 5.48
C VAL A 345 -6.17 18.87 4.34
N VAL A 346 -5.08 19.61 4.13
CA VAL A 346 -4.02 19.22 3.19
C VAL A 346 -2.76 18.84 3.94
N ILE A 347 -2.30 17.61 3.74
CA ILE A 347 -1.02 17.11 4.21
C ILE A 347 -0.07 17.01 3.02
N GLU A 348 0.97 17.83 3.00
CA GLU A 348 1.92 17.95 1.90
C GLU A 348 3.31 17.47 2.35
N TYR A 349 3.88 16.56 1.55
CA TYR A 349 5.29 16.18 1.60
C TYR A 349 5.96 16.70 0.33
N GLY A 350 6.97 17.56 0.48
CA GLY A 350 7.75 18.07 -0.65
C GLY A 350 8.64 16.98 -1.26
N ILE A 351 8.82 16.99 -2.57
CA ILE A 351 9.74 16.09 -3.28
C ILE A 351 10.71 16.98 -4.07
N GLU A 352 11.91 17.19 -3.53
CA GLU A 352 12.98 18.03 -4.10
C GLU A 352 12.46 19.39 -4.66
N GLU A 353 13.06 19.93 -5.72
CA GLU A 353 12.65 21.21 -6.29
C GLU A 353 11.34 21.06 -7.10
N ASN A 354 10.25 21.58 -6.54
CA ASN A 354 8.92 21.75 -7.15
C ASN A 354 8.02 20.49 -7.29
N GLY A 355 8.45 19.32 -6.81
CA GLY A 355 7.60 18.13 -6.67
C GLY A 355 6.84 18.09 -5.34
N TYR A 356 5.70 17.39 -5.31
CA TYR A 356 4.97 17.15 -4.06
C TYR A 356 4.13 15.87 -4.08
N LEU A 357 3.86 15.36 -2.88
CA LEU A 357 2.77 14.43 -2.60
C LEU A 357 1.83 15.06 -1.58
N ARG A 358 0.59 15.29 -1.98
CA ARG A 358 -0.48 15.90 -1.20
C ARG A 358 -1.57 14.90 -0.90
N PHE A 359 -2.08 14.96 0.32
CA PHE A 359 -3.26 14.24 0.76
C PHE A 359 -4.31 15.24 1.21
N TYR A 360 -5.54 15.05 0.76
CA TYR A 360 -6.70 15.82 1.17
C TYR A 360 -7.60 14.90 1.98
N LEU A 361 -8.13 15.37 3.10
CA LEU A 361 -9.08 14.59 3.90
C LEU A 361 -10.19 15.47 4.44
N ALA A 362 -11.43 15.07 4.17
CA ALA A 362 -12.59 15.73 4.71
C ALA A 362 -12.64 15.65 6.24
N PRO A 363 -13.08 16.73 6.92
CA PRO A 363 -13.28 16.70 8.36
C PRO A 363 -14.42 15.75 8.74
N LYS A 364 -14.36 15.20 9.95
CA LYS A 364 -15.51 14.55 10.57
C LYS A 364 -16.54 15.62 10.94
N ILE A 365 -17.80 15.33 10.64
CA ILE A 365 -18.93 16.12 11.12
C ILE A 365 -19.25 15.60 12.52
N ASP A 366 -19.18 16.45 13.53
CA ASP A 366 -19.62 16.08 14.88
C ASP A 366 -21.17 16.01 14.87
N GLU A 367 -21.73 14.83 15.15
CA GLU A 367 -23.20 14.61 15.17
C GLU A 367 -23.92 15.45 16.25
N ASP A 368 -23.16 16.07 17.16
CA ASP A 368 -23.66 16.95 18.22
C ASP A 368 -23.91 18.41 17.75
N GLU A 369 -23.53 18.79 16.53
CA GLU A 369 -23.90 20.08 15.92
C GLU A 369 -25.16 19.96 15.03
N ASN A 370 -26.23 19.41 15.59
CA ASN A 370 -27.57 19.60 15.03
C ASN A 370 -28.17 20.87 15.67
N PRO A 371 -28.26 22.02 14.99
CA PRO A 371 -29.08 23.14 15.46
C PRO A 371 -30.55 22.79 15.17
N MET A 372 -31.10 21.86 15.93
CA MET A 372 -32.55 21.74 16.12
C MET A 372 -32.89 22.53 17.40
N ASP A 373 -32.76 23.85 17.31
CA ASP A 373 -33.40 24.82 18.20
C ASP A 373 -33.33 26.20 17.50
N ASP A 374 -34.32 26.44 16.61
CA ASP A 374 -35.18 27.63 16.60
C ASP A 374 -36.26 27.55 15.50
#